data_AF-A0A956LQQ0-F1
#
_entry.id   AF-A0A956LQQ0-F1
#
_cell.length_a   1.000
_cell.length_b   1.000
_cell.length_c   1.000
_cell.angle_alpha   90.00
_cell.angle_beta   90.00
_cell.angle_gamma   90.00
#
_symmetry.space_group_name_H-M   'P 1'
#
loop_
_entity.id
_entity.type
_entity.pdbx_description
1 polymer ?
#
loop_
_entity_poly.entity_id
_entity_poly.type
_entity_poly.pdbx_seq_one_letter_code
_entity_poly.pdbx_strand_id
1 'polypeptide(L)'
;DDFKAINDTYGHSAGDAVLKAIGASIRATVRATDVPARFGGDEFAVLLPGVDRRQGRVMAGRLRRAILEREIEYRGERLRVTVSVGIGEYVHGDDAQRVIDRADRALYAAKHSGKDTIRVDDVKDDDDGGDADSEDAEGEGVGEGVGEGVGEGVGEGVGEDGVGDDPRPPARVGS
;
A
#
# COMPACT_ATOMS: atom_id res chain seq x y z
N ASP A 1 -5.34 6.94 14.31
CA ASP A 1 -4.50 8.01 13.76
C ASP A 1 -3.93 8.87 14.87
N ASP A 2 -2.70 9.35 14.72
CA ASP A 2 -2.02 10.24 15.68
C ASP A 2 -2.04 9.79 17.15
N PHE A 3 -1.94 8.47 17.38
CA PHE A 3 -2.03 7.88 18.72
C PHE A 3 -0.96 8.40 19.69
N LYS A 4 0.26 8.63 19.18
CA LYS A 4 1.33 9.26 19.96
C LYS A 4 0.94 10.65 20.47
N ALA A 5 0.27 11.47 19.66
CA ALA A 5 -0.16 12.81 20.06
C ALA A 5 -1.20 12.75 21.19
N ILE A 6 -2.08 11.74 21.20
CA ILE A 6 -3.02 11.51 22.30
C ILE A 6 -2.25 11.17 23.59
N ASN A 7 -1.27 10.27 23.51
CA ASN A 7 -0.43 9.91 24.65
C ASN A 7 0.38 11.10 25.17
N ASP A 8 0.97 11.88 24.28
CA ASP A 8 1.79 13.05 24.65
C ASP A 8 0.92 14.16 25.29
N THR A 9 -0.35 14.29 24.86
CA THR A 9 -1.27 15.33 25.37
C THR A 9 -2.00 14.92 26.65
N TYR A 10 -2.47 13.67 26.75
CA TYR A 10 -3.38 13.22 27.81
C TYR A 10 -2.79 12.11 28.70
N GLY A 11 -1.59 11.62 28.38
CA GLY A 11 -0.90 10.54 29.06
C GLY A 11 -1.32 9.14 28.58
N HIS A 12 -0.49 8.14 28.89
CA HIS A 12 -0.70 6.74 28.45
C HIS A 12 -2.03 6.14 28.89
N SER A 13 -2.56 6.53 30.06
CA SER A 13 -3.87 6.04 30.52
C SER A 13 -5.03 6.52 29.64
N ALA A 14 -4.89 7.66 28.94
CA ALA A 14 -5.84 8.09 27.93
C ALA A 14 -5.73 7.23 26.67
N GLY A 15 -4.49 6.95 26.23
CA GLY A 15 -4.22 6.01 25.13
C GLY A 15 -4.83 4.63 25.39
N ASP A 16 -4.70 4.10 26.60
CA ASP A 16 -5.34 2.84 26.99
C ASP A 16 -6.86 2.88 26.89
N ALA A 17 -7.49 4.00 27.28
CA ALA A 17 -8.93 4.17 27.13
C ALA A 17 -9.33 4.18 25.64
N VAL A 18 -8.54 4.85 24.80
CA VAL A 18 -8.73 4.88 23.34
C VAL A 18 -8.60 3.48 22.74
N LEU A 19 -7.56 2.73 23.08
CA LEU A 19 -7.35 1.36 22.57
C LEU A 19 -8.47 0.41 22.99
N LYS A 20 -8.97 0.52 24.22
CA LYS A 20 -10.13 -0.24 24.70
C LYS A 20 -11.39 0.10 23.91
N ALA A 21 -11.61 1.38 23.63
CA ALA A 21 -12.75 1.84 22.84
C ALA A 21 -12.68 1.33 21.39
N ILE A 22 -11.52 1.40 20.73
CA ILE A 22 -11.30 0.85 19.39
C ILE A 22 -11.53 -0.66 19.38
N GLY A 23 -10.95 -1.40 20.33
CA GLY A 23 -11.16 -2.84 20.43
C GLY A 23 -12.62 -3.24 20.67
N ALA A 24 -13.38 -2.44 21.41
CA ALA A 24 -14.83 -2.63 21.55
C ALA A 24 -15.57 -2.37 20.23
N SER A 25 -15.23 -1.32 19.50
CA SER A 25 -15.83 -1.03 18.18
C SER A 25 -15.54 -2.12 17.16
N ILE A 26 -14.32 -2.68 17.16
CA ILE A 26 -13.96 -3.83 16.31
C ILE A 26 -14.85 -5.02 16.66
N ARG A 27 -14.89 -5.43 17.94
CA ARG A 27 -15.72 -6.58 18.38
C ARG A 27 -17.20 -6.43 18.09
N ALA A 28 -17.74 -5.21 18.13
CA ALA A 28 -19.14 -4.94 17.81
C ALA A 28 -19.44 -4.96 16.30
N THR A 29 -18.42 -4.82 15.45
CA THR A 29 -18.59 -4.71 13.98
C THR A 29 -18.32 -6.03 13.26
N VAL A 30 -17.41 -6.84 13.79
CA VAL A 30 -16.97 -8.10 13.18
C VAL A 30 -18.01 -9.22 13.36
N ARG A 31 -18.03 -10.17 12.43
CA ARG A 31 -18.86 -11.38 12.47
C ARG A 31 -18.21 -12.45 13.34
N ALA A 32 -18.97 -13.50 13.66
CA ALA A 32 -18.45 -14.65 14.42
C ALA A 32 -17.31 -15.40 13.71
N THR A 33 -17.23 -15.33 12.38
CA THR A 33 -16.18 -15.96 11.56
C THR A 33 -14.93 -15.10 11.41
N ASP A 34 -15.04 -13.81 11.71
CA ASP A 34 -13.95 -12.86 11.52
C ASP A 34 -13.03 -12.94 12.75
N VAL A 35 -11.72 -12.73 12.54
CA VAL A 35 -10.72 -12.84 13.61
C VAL A 35 -10.10 -11.48 13.89
N PRO A 36 -10.55 -10.76 14.93
CA PRO A 36 -9.90 -9.53 15.35
C PRO A 36 -8.63 -9.83 16.15
N ALA A 37 -7.56 -9.10 15.86
CA ALA A 37 -6.28 -9.20 16.55
C ALA A 37 -5.73 -7.80 16.88
N ARG A 38 -5.00 -7.71 17.99
CA ARG A 38 -4.12 -6.56 18.26
C ARG A 38 -2.72 -6.95 17.80
N PHE A 39 -2.26 -6.35 16.71
CA PHE A 39 -1.02 -6.73 16.03
C PHE A 39 0.19 -6.06 16.69
N GLY A 40 0.00 -4.85 17.21
CA GLY A 40 1.04 -4.05 17.86
C GLY A 40 0.52 -3.17 18.99
N GLY A 41 1.32 -2.17 19.38
CA GLY A 41 0.98 -1.23 20.46
C GLY A 41 -0.32 -0.48 20.17
N ASP A 42 -0.45 0.12 19.00
CA ASP A 42 -1.63 0.87 18.55
C ASP A 42 -2.21 0.33 17.24
N GLU A 43 -1.81 -0.89 16.87
CA GLU A 43 -2.16 -1.53 15.61
C GLU A 43 -3.12 -2.69 15.82
N PHE A 44 -4.16 -2.72 14.99
CA PHE A 44 -5.19 -3.74 14.98
C PHE A 44 -5.33 -4.34 13.59
N ALA A 45 -5.58 -5.63 13.54
CA ALA A 45 -5.86 -6.37 12.31
C ALA A 45 -7.18 -7.12 12.45
N VAL A 46 -7.87 -7.35 11.33
CA VAL A 46 -9.05 -8.22 11.29
C VAL A 46 -8.93 -9.12 10.08
N LEU A 47 -8.87 -10.43 10.30
CA LEU A 47 -8.95 -11.42 9.23
C LEU A 47 -10.41 -11.66 8.88
N LEU A 48 -10.73 -11.64 7.58
CA LEU A 48 -12.09 -11.74 7.05
C LEU A 48 -12.23 -12.94 6.11
N PRO A 49 -12.48 -14.15 6.62
CA PRO A 49 -12.62 -15.33 5.77
C PRO A 49 -13.80 -15.21 4.80
N GLY A 50 -13.57 -15.52 3.53
CA GLY A 50 -14.62 -15.52 2.49
C GLY A 50 -15.15 -14.12 2.14
N VAL A 51 -14.33 -13.08 2.35
CA VAL A 51 -14.69 -11.69 2.09
C VAL A 51 -13.78 -11.13 1.00
N ASP A 52 -14.39 -10.64 -0.09
CA ASP A 52 -13.64 -9.96 -1.17
C ASP A 52 -13.26 -8.51 -0.79
N ARG A 53 -12.36 -7.89 -1.56
CA ARG A 53 -11.92 -6.51 -1.28
C ARG A 53 -13.06 -5.48 -1.19
N ARG A 54 -14.14 -5.67 -1.95
CA ARG A 54 -15.29 -4.75 -1.98
C ARG A 54 -16.09 -4.89 -0.69
N GLN A 55 -16.37 -6.11 -0.25
CA GLN A 55 -17.03 -6.40 1.01
C GLN A 55 -16.15 -5.98 2.20
N GLY A 56 -14.84 -6.20 2.12
CA GLY A 56 -13.86 -5.72 3.10
C GLY A 56 -13.93 -4.20 3.26
N ARG A 57 -14.01 -3.45 2.15
CA ARG A 57 -14.16 -2.00 2.17
C ARG A 57 -15.46 -1.54 2.84
N VAL A 58 -16.56 -2.26 2.60
CA VAL A 58 -17.85 -1.97 3.28
C VAL A 58 -17.73 -2.20 4.79
N MET A 59 -17.12 -3.31 5.22
CA MET A 59 -16.89 -3.58 6.64
C MET A 59 -16.00 -2.50 7.28
N ALA A 60 -14.86 -2.20 6.66
CA ALA A 60 -13.94 -1.16 7.12
C ALA A 60 -14.63 0.22 7.21
N GLY A 61 -15.53 0.53 6.28
CA GLY A 61 -16.35 1.75 6.29
C GLY A 61 -17.25 1.83 7.53
N ARG A 62 -17.90 0.72 7.89
CA ARG A 62 -18.71 0.62 9.10
C ARG A 62 -17.86 0.78 10.35
N LEU A 63 -16.72 0.09 10.42
CA LEU A 63 -15.81 0.16 11.56
C LEU A 63 -15.25 1.57 11.76
N ARG A 64 -14.74 2.20 10.70
CA ARG A 64 -14.22 3.57 10.73
C ARG A 64 -15.28 4.55 11.23
N ARG A 65 -16.50 4.45 10.69
CA ARG A 65 -17.62 5.30 11.11
C ARG A 65 -17.98 5.08 12.58
N ALA A 66 -18.06 3.82 13.02
CA ALA A 66 -18.36 3.48 14.41
C ALA A 66 -17.29 4.00 15.39
N ILE A 67 -16.03 4.06 14.98
CA ILE A 67 -14.94 4.65 15.78
C ILE A 67 -15.03 6.17 15.79
N LEU A 68 -15.24 6.80 14.64
CA LEU A 68 -15.36 8.26 14.50
C LEU A 68 -16.54 8.82 15.32
N GLU A 69 -17.69 8.13 15.33
CA GLU A 69 -18.89 8.54 16.06
C GLU A 69 -18.81 8.23 17.56
N ARG A 70 -17.78 7.50 18.02
CA ARG A 70 -17.65 7.12 19.42
C ARG A 70 -17.04 8.26 20.24
N GLU A 71 -17.78 8.72 21.24
CA GLU A 71 -17.25 9.61 22.27
C GLU A 71 -16.54 8.79 23.35
N ILE A 72 -15.26 9.10 23.59
CA ILE A 72 -14.44 8.43 24.60
C ILE A 72 -14.30 9.42 25.76
N GLU A 73 -15.07 9.22 26.82
CA GLU A 73 -14.97 10.03 28.02
C GLU A 73 -13.71 9.66 28.82
N TYR A 74 -12.87 10.65 29.09
CA TYR A 74 -11.66 10.47 29.86
C TYR A 74 -11.39 11.71 30.73
N ARG A 75 -11.47 11.54 32.06
CA ARG A 75 -11.27 12.62 33.06
C ARG A 75 -12.13 13.87 32.83
N GLY A 76 -13.38 13.67 32.37
CA GLY A 76 -14.30 14.77 32.08
C GLY A 76 -14.14 15.39 30.69
N GLU A 77 -13.12 14.99 29.93
CA GLU A 77 -12.94 15.37 28.53
C GLU A 77 -13.56 14.34 27.59
N ARG A 78 -13.99 14.80 26.41
CA ARG A 78 -14.48 13.93 25.33
C ARG A 78 -13.42 13.82 24.25
N LEU A 79 -12.79 12.65 24.16
CA LEU A 79 -11.84 12.34 23.10
C LEU A 79 -12.59 11.77 21.89
N ARG A 80 -12.24 12.28 20.71
CA ARG A 80 -12.66 11.73 19.42
C ARG A 80 -11.42 11.35 18.64
N VAL A 81 -11.46 10.17 18.04
CA VAL A 81 -10.32 9.60 17.31
C VAL A 81 -10.76 9.07 15.96
N THR A 82 -9.85 9.10 15.01
CA THR A 82 -10.04 8.53 13.69
C THR A 82 -9.10 7.35 13.47
N VAL A 83 -9.42 6.55 12.46
CA VAL A 83 -8.59 5.44 12.03
C VAL A 83 -8.42 5.45 10.52
N SER A 84 -7.18 5.23 10.09
CA SER A 84 -6.87 4.85 8.72
C SER A 84 -6.83 3.33 8.62
N VAL A 85 -7.36 2.77 7.54
CA VAL A 85 -7.45 1.32 7.31
C VAL A 85 -6.87 0.97 5.96
N GLY A 86 -5.97 -0.02 5.93
CA GLY A 86 -5.50 -0.69 4.73
C GLY A 86 -6.17 -2.06 4.58
N ILE A 87 -6.46 -2.44 3.32
CA ILE A 87 -7.10 -3.71 3.00
C ILE A 87 -6.22 -4.43 1.97
N GLY A 88 -5.75 -5.62 2.36
CA GLY A 88 -5.13 -6.60 1.47
C GLY A 88 -6.09 -7.78 1.25
N GLU A 89 -6.38 -8.11 0.00
CA GLU A 89 -7.12 -9.32 -0.35
C GLU A 89 -6.14 -10.48 -0.51
N TYR A 90 -6.56 -11.67 -0.08
CA TYR A 90 -5.83 -12.91 -0.34
C TYR A 90 -5.99 -13.31 -1.80
N VAL A 91 -4.87 -13.60 -2.44
CA VAL A 91 -4.78 -14.17 -3.79
C VAL A 91 -4.29 -15.60 -3.68
N HIS A 92 -4.79 -16.49 -4.54
CA HIS A 92 -4.37 -17.89 -4.52
C HIS A 92 -2.86 -18.02 -4.66
N GLY A 93 -2.23 -18.82 -3.79
CA GLY A 93 -0.77 -18.97 -3.73
C GLY A 93 -0.07 -17.98 -2.80
N ASP A 94 -0.79 -17.04 -2.17
CA ASP A 94 -0.20 -16.20 -1.14
C ASP A 94 0.17 -16.98 0.12
N ASP A 95 1.30 -16.59 0.71
CA ASP A 95 1.55 -16.78 2.12
C ASP A 95 0.91 -15.65 2.96
N ALA A 96 0.93 -15.80 4.28
CA ALA A 96 0.37 -14.79 5.19
C ALA A 96 1.10 -13.44 5.09
N GLN A 97 2.41 -13.44 4.81
CA GLN A 97 3.21 -12.22 4.78
C GLN A 97 2.80 -11.35 3.60
N ARG A 98 2.59 -11.93 2.42
CA ARG A 98 2.13 -11.20 1.23
C ARG A 98 0.83 -10.44 1.48
N VAL A 99 -0.15 -11.07 2.14
CA VAL A 99 -1.43 -10.41 2.45
C VAL A 99 -1.24 -9.25 3.43
N ILE A 100 -0.39 -9.43 4.46
CA ILE A 100 -0.06 -8.38 5.42
C ILE A 100 0.64 -7.21 4.71
N ASP A 101 1.64 -7.49 3.87
CA ASP A 101 2.37 -6.47 3.12
C ASP A 101 1.44 -5.63 2.21
N ARG A 102 0.45 -6.26 1.56
CA ARG A 102 -0.59 -5.54 0.80
C ARG A 102 -1.40 -4.61 1.72
N ALA A 103 -1.87 -5.13 2.85
CA ALA A 103 -2.65 -4.35 3.80
C ALA A 103 -1.84 -3.16 4.37
N ASP A 104 -0.56 -3.37 4.68
CA ASP A 104 0.33 -2.35 5.21
C ASP A 104 0.65 -1.26 4.18
N ARG A 105 0.92 -1.61 2.92
CA ARG A 105 1.07 -0.62 1.84
C ARG A 105 -0.18 0.23 1.67
N ALA A 106 -1.36 -0.41 1.68
CA ALA A 106 -2.62 0.32 1.62
C ALA A 106 -2.81 1.23 2.84
N LEU A 107 -2.48 0.76 4.04
CA LEU A 107 -2.56 1.56 5.27
C LEU A 107 -1.60 2.75 5.23
N TYR A 108 -0.38 2.55 4.74
CA TYR A 108 0.59 3.61 4.52
C TYR A 108 0.02 4.67 3.58
N ALA A 109 -0.52 4.27 2.43
CA ALA A 109 -1.17 5.20 1.50
C ALA A 109 -2.35 5.95 2.15
N ALA A 110 -3.14 5.29 3.00
CA ALA A 110 -4.24 5.92 3.73
C ALA A 110 -3.74 7.02 4.68
N LYS A 111 -2.70 6.72 5.46
CA LYS A 111 -2.08 7.67 6.41
C LYS A 111 -1.47 8.88 5.68
N HIS A 112 -0.90 8.67 4.49
CA HIS A 112 -0.28 9.73 3.69
C HIS A 112 -1.27 10.54 2.85
N SER A 113 -2.51 10.07 2.68
CA SER A 113 -3.56 10.80 1.97
C SER A 113 -4.45 11.66 2.87
N GLY A 114 -3.96 12.07 4.04
CA GLY A 114 -4.71 12.89 4.99
C GLY A 114 -5.38 12.14 6.15
N LYS A 115 -5.12 10.82 6.27
CA LYS A 115 -5.65 9.95 7.33
C LYS A 115 -7.19 9.85 7.31
N ASP A 116 -7.77 9.24 8.35
CA ASP A 116 -9.21 9.01 8.46
C ASP A 116 -9.83 8.49 7.16
N THR A 117 -9.22 7.45 6.58
CA THR A 117 -9.63 6.95 5.26
C THR A 117 -9.34 5.46 5.11
N ILE A 118 -9.89 4.88 4.04
CA ILE A 118 -9.76 3.46 3.72
C ILE A 118 -9.11 3.35 2.35
N ARG A 119 -8.05 2.56 2.27
CA ARG A 119 -7.40 2.20 1.01
C ARG A 119 -7.38 0.69 0.85
N VAL A 120 -7.44 0.27 -0.40
CA VAL A 120 -7.29 -1.12 -0.81
C VAL A 120 -6.02 -1.17 -1.64
N ASP A 121 -5.23 -2.22 -1.48
CA ASP A 121 -4.07 -2.45 -2.35
C ASP A 121 -4.56 -2.83 -3.76
N ASP A 122 -4.17 -2.04 -4.76
CA ASP A 122 -4.62 -2.20 -6.14
C ASP A 122 -3.65 -3.05 -6.98
N VAL A 123 -2.83 -3.90 -6.34
CA VAL A 123 -1.88 -4.76 -7.08
C VAL A 123 -2.66 -5.65 -8.05
N LYS A 124 -2.36 -5.44 -9.34
CA LYS A 124 -2.67 -6.37 -10.42
C LYS A 124 -1.73 -7.55 -10.26
N ASP A 125 -2.26 -8.75 -10.39
CA ASP A 125 -1.55 -10.02 -10.27
C ASP A 125 -0.60 -10.22 -11.47
N ASP A 126 0.36 -9.31 -11.66
CA ASP A 126 1.39 -9.39 -12.69
C ASP A 126 2.70 -9.88 -12.04
N ASP A 127 2.75 -11.17 -11.67
CA ASP A 127 3.96 -12.03 -11.64
C ASP A 127 3.54 -13.46 -11.23
N ASP A 128 3.13 -14.29 -12.19
CA ASP A 128 3.25 -15.73 -12.06
C ASP A 128 4.75 -16.06 -12.08
N GLY A 129 5.28 -16.36 -10.89
CA GLY A 129 6.69 -16.63 -10.70
C GLY A 129 7.27 -17.50 -11.80
N GLY A 130 8.26 -16.97 -12.50
CA GLY A 130 9.03 -17.71 -13.48
C GLY A 130 9.59 -18.97 -12.85
N ASP A 131 9.12 -20.11 -13.34
CA ASP A 131 9.83 -21.37 -13.26
C ASP A 131 11.18 -21.16 -13.96
N ALA A 132 12.22 -20.87 -13.17
CA ALA A 132 13.59 -21.03 -13.62
C ALA A 132 13.88 -22.54 -13.62
N ASP A 133 13.44 -23.21 -14.69
CA ASP A 133 14.03 -24.46 -15.16
C ASP A 133 15.55 -24.25 -15.25
N SER A 134 16.28 -24.84 -14.30
CA SER A 134 17.72 -25.02 -14.41
C SER A 134 17.95 -26.42 -14.96
N GLU A 135 17.77 -26.54 -16.27
CA GLU A 135 18.25 -27.68 -17.06
C GLU A 135 19.78 -27.65 -17.08
N ASP A 136 20.36 -28.67 -16.45
CA ASP A 136 21.55 -29.43 -16.87
C ASP A 136 22.63 -28.70 -17.70
N ALA A 137 23.71 -28.31 -17.00
CA ALA A 137 24.99 -28.01 -17.63
C ALA A 137 25.78 -29.31 -17.85
N GLU A 138 25.70 -29.87 -19.06
CA GLU A 138 26.59 -30.93 -19.57
C GLU A 138 27.24 -30.46 -20.89
N GLY A 139 28.57 -30.54 -20.97
CA GLY A 139 29.23 -31.00 -22.20
C GLY A 139 29.93 -29.99 -23.14
N GLU A 140 31.24 -30.12 -23.21
CA GLU A 140 32.24 -29.48 -24.08
C GLU A 140 32.05 -29.69 -25.61
N GLY A 141 32.59 -28.78 -26.43
CA GLY A 141 32.79 -29.04 -27.88
C GLY A 141 33.42 -27.89 -28.68
N VAL A 142 34.64 -28.11 -29.18
CA VAL A 142 35.51 -27.21 -29.97
C VAL A 142 35.13 -27.23 -31.47
N GLY A 143 35.33 -26.12 -32.21
CA GLY A 143 35.38 -26.16 -33.68
C GLY A 143 35.58 -24.81 -34.39
N GLU A 144 36.75 -24.62 -35.00
CA GLU A 144 37.14 -23.52 -35.90
C GLU A 144 36.39 -23.53 -37.24
N GLY A 145 36.30 -22.37 -37.91
CA GLY A 145 35.90 -22.29 -39.32
C GLY A 145 35.91 -20.86 -39.89
N VAL A 146 36.94 -20.57 -40.69
CA VAL A 146 37.24 -19.30 -41.40
C VAL A 146 36.39 -19.14 -42.67
N GLY A 147 36.06 -17.90 -43.06
CA GLY A 147 35.58 -17.59 -44.42
C GLY A 147 35.35 -16.10 -44.68
N GLU A 148 36.28 -15.48 -45.42
CA GLU A 148 36.30 -14.08 -45.88
C GLU A 148 35.22 -13.76 -46.94
N GLY A 149 34.84 -12.49 -47.04
CA GLY A 149 34.03 -11.97 -48.16
C GLY A 149 33.84 -10.45 -48.12
N VAL A 150 34.62 -9.75 -48.95
CA VAL A 150 34.80 -8.30 -49.07
C VAL A 150 33.62 -7.63 -49.81
N GLY A 151 33.29 -6.38 -49.48
CA GLY A 151 32.43 -5.52 -50.29
C GLY A 151 32.38 -4.07 -49.80
N GLU A 152 33.17 -3.22 -50.47
CA GLU A 152 33.26 -1.76 -50.30
C GLU A 152 31.97 -1.01 -50.68
N GLY A 153 31.73 0.15 -50.05
CA GLY A 153 30.69 1.10 -50.44
C GLY A 153 30.82 2.43 -49.71
N VAL A 154 31.27 3.45 -50.43
CA VAL A 154 31.69 4.80 -50.02
C VAL A 154 30.53 5.81 -50.12
N GLY A 155 30.56 6.89 -49.34
CA GLY A 155 29.81 8.15 -49.61
C GLY A 155 29.36 8.85 -48.31
N GLU A 156 30.15 9.80 -47.77
CA GLU A 156 30.01 11.27 -47.92
C GLU A 156 28.74 11.84 -47.24
N GLY A 157 28.87 12.61 -46.14
CA GLY A 157 28.89 14.09 -46.15
C GLY A 157 27.43 14.61 -46.10
N VAL A 158 26.99 15.60 -45.32
CA VAL A 158 27.55 16.85 -44.78
C VAL A 158 26.61 17.27 -43.63
N GLY A 159 27.13 17.94 -42.61
CA GLY A 159 26.32 18.50 -41.52
C GLY A 159 25.57 19.77 -41.91
N GLU A 160 24.71 20.26 -41.02
CA GLU A 160 24.48 21.70 -40.82
C GLU A 160 23.76 21.93 -39.48
N ASP A 161 24.39 22.79 -38.68
CA ASP A 161 23.91 23.36 -37.43
C ASP A 161 22.75 24.35 -37.66
N GLY A 162 21.82 24.45 -36.70
CA GLY A 162 20.72 25.43 -36.78
C GLY A 162 19.95 25.60 -35.49
N VAL A 163 20.56 26.31 -34.54
CA VAL A 163 20.00 26.80 -33.27
C VAL A 163 18.83 27.78 -33.52
N GLY A 164 17.78 27.69 -32.71
CA GLY A 164 16.85 28.82 -32.54
C GLY A 164 15.56 28.49 -31.79
N ASP A 165 15.63 28.34 -30.46
CA ASP A 165 14.44 28.56 -29.63
C ASP A 165 14.85 29.23 -28.32
N ASP A 166 14.58 30.54 -28.23
CA ASP A 166 14.70 31.41 -27.07
C ASP A 166 13.54 32.44 -27.17
N PRO A 167 13.09 33.12 -26.11
CA PRO A 167 12.15 32.65 -25.10
C PRO A 167 11.01 33.68 -24.86
N ARG A 168 10.19 33.43 -23.82
CA ARG A 168 9.34 34.37 -23.03
C ARG A 168 7.92 34.71 -23.56
N PRO A 169 6.99 35.23 -22.70
CA PRO A 169 6.99 35.42 -21.24
C PRO A 169 5.72 34.88 -20.50
N PRO A 170 5.66 34.97 -19.15
CA PRO A 170 4.51 34.55 -18.34
C PRO A 170 3.52 35.67 -18.00
N ALA A 171 2.31 35.21 -17.59
CA ALA A 171 1.37 35.79 -16.62
C ALA A 171 0.65 37.13 -16.89
N ARG A 172 -0.69 37.08 -16.88
CA ARG A 172 -1.62 38.11 -16.35
C ARG A 172 -2.86 37.43 -15.76
N VAL A 173 -3.13 37.62 -14.46
CA VAL A 173 -4.10 38.57 -13.82
C VAL A 173 -5.56 38.12 -14.02
N GLY A 174 -6.24 37.67 -12.97
CA GLY A 174 -7.10 38.48 -12.07
C GLY A 174 -8.50 37.84 -12.14
N SER A 175 -9.34 37.77 -11.11
CA SER A 175 -9.61 38.63 -9.95
C SER A 175 -10.20 37.78 -8.83
#